data_AF-A0A5C9QBM3-F1
#
_entry.id   AF-A0A5C9QBM3-F1
#
_cell.length_a   1.000
_cell.length_b   1.000
_cell.length_c   1.000
_cell.angle_alpha   90.00
_cell.angle_beta   90.00
_cell.angle_gamma   90.00
#
_symmetry.space_group_name_H-M   'P 1'
#
loop_
_entity.id
_entity.type
_entity.pdbx_description
1 polymer ?
#
loop_
_entity_poly.entity_id
_entity_poly.type
_entity_poly.pdbx_seq_one_letter_code
_entity_poly.pdbx_strand_id
1 'polypeptide(L)' 'MTVVMTDLSSGQSVGTVTLTDSEYGTVFTPQLAGLPAGLHGFHVHANGSCETSSKDGQRYFMQHGVLACGS' A
#
# COMPACT_ATOMS: atom_id res chain seq x y z
N MET A 1 -5.35 -13.67 2.83
CA MET A 1 -3.92 -13.24 2.88
C MET A 1 -3.86 -11.90 3.60
N THR A 2 -2.83 -11.64 4.41
CA THR A 2 -2.69 -10.36 5.11
C THR A 2 -1.39 -9.69 4.73
N VAL A 3 -1.44 -8.38 4.59
CA VAL A 3 -0.38 -7.53 4.08
C VAL A 3 -0.10 -6.42 5.09
N VAL A 4 1.17 -6.21 5.44
CA VAL A 4 1.57 -5.06 6.28
C VAL A 4 1.74 -3.83 5.40
N MET A 5 1.16 -2.72 5.86
CA MET A 5 1.32 -1.41 5.24
C MET A 5 2.28 -0.56 6.06
N THR A 6 3.21 0.10 5.38
CA THR A 6 4.26 0.93 5.99
C THR A 6 4.17 2.34 5.44
N ASP A 7 4.24 3.34 6.32
CA ASP A 7 4.44 4.73 5.92
C ASP A 7 5.89 4.91 5.43
N LEU A 8 6.05 5.23 4.15
CA LEU A 8 7.36 5.37 3.51
C LEU A 8 8.17 6.57 4.04
N SER A 9 7.53 7.53 4.71
CA SER A 9 8.24 8.68 5.29
C SER A 9 8.84 8.37 6.66
N SER A 10 8.10 7.69 7.53
CA SER A 10 8.54 7.32 8.88
C SER A 10 9.16 5.93 8.97
N GLY A 11 8.91 5.06 7.98
CA GLY A 11 9.25 3.64 8.01
C GLY A 11 8.41 2.82 8.99
N GLN A 12 7.37 3.41 9.59
CA GLN A 12 6.55 2.74 10.59
C GLN A 12 5.37 2.01 9.97
N SER A 13 4.98 0.88 10.56
CA SER A 13 3.75 0.21 10.17
C SER A 13 2.54 1.07 10.51
N VAL A 14 1.62 1.20 9.56
CA VAL A 14 0.33 1.89 9.72
C VAL A 14 -0.84 0.91 9.89
N GLY A 15 -0.54 -0.39 9.96
CA GLY A 15 -1.53 -1.46 10.09
C GLY A 15 -1.47 -2.47 8.95
N THR A 16 -2.59 -3.13 8.68
CA THR A 16 -2.66 -4.22 7.70
C THR A 16 -3.85 -4.11 6.75
N VAL A 17 -3.75 -4.81 5.63
CA VAL A 17 -4.87 -5.05 4.71
C VAL A 17 -5.05 -6.56 4.57
N THR A 18 -6.28 -7.02 4.80
CA THR A 18 -6.64 -8.42 4.58
C THR A 18 -7.31 -8.58 3.21
N LEU A 19 -6.77 -9.50 2.41
CA LEU A 19 -7.29 -9.89 1.12
C LEU A 19 -8.05 -11.21 1.26
N THR A 20 -9.30 -11.22 0.81
CA THR A 20 -10.17 -12.41 0.77
C THR A 20 -10.82 -12.53 -0.59
N ASP A 21 -10.72 -13.70 -1.22
CA ASP A 21 -11.41 -13.96 -2.48
C ASP A 21 -12.90 -14.24 -2.24
N SER A 22 -13.72 -13.76 -3.17
CA SER A 22 -15.16 -13.99 -3.23
C SER A 22 -15.58 -14.26 -4.68
N GLU A 23 -16.83 -14.69 -4.88
CA GLU A 23 -17.40 -14.87 -6.22
C GLU A 23 -17.44 -13.56 -7.04
N TYR A 24 -17.34 -12.40 -6.40
CA TYR A 24 -17.33 -11.08 -7.04
C TYR A 24 -15.92 -10.49 -7.23
N GLY A 25 -14.88 -11.27 -6.91
CA GLY A 25 -13.48 -10.85 -6.92
C GLY A 25 -12.86 -10.74 -5.53
N THR A 26 -11.65 -10.20 -5.46
CA THR A 26 -10.89 -10.07 -4.22
C THR A 26 -11.34 -8.83 -3.43
N VAL A 27 -11.70 -9.04 -2.17
CA VAL A 27 -12.06 -7.99 -1.22
C VAL A 27 -10.82 -7.58 -0.43
N PHE A 28 -10.55 -6.28 -0.38
CA PHE A 28 -9.48 -5.67 0.40
C PHE A 28 -10.08 -4.99 1.63
N THR A 29 -9.75 -5.50 2.81
CA THR A 29 -10.26 -5.00 4.09
C THR A 29 -9.12 -4.31 4.86
N PRO A 30 -9.04 -2.96 4.84
CA PRO A 30 -8.00 -2.22 5.54
C PRO A 30 -8.30 -2.06 7.04
N GLN A 31 -7.30 -2.31 7.87
CA GLN A 31 -7.22 -1.88 9.26
C GLN A 31 -6.00 -0.97 9.40
N LEU A 32 -6.18 0.31 9.07
CA LEU A 32 -5.11 1.31 9.01
C LEU A 32 -5.36 2.47 9.98
N ALA A 33 -4.30 3.04 10.52
CA ALA A 33 -4.33 4.19 11.42
C ALA A 33 -3.24 5.21 11.07
N GLY A 34 -3.37 6.45 11.56
CA GLY A 34 -2.37 7.51 11.37
C GLY A 34 -2.38 8.19 10.00
N LEU A 35 -3.34 7.86 9.13
CA LEU A 35 -3.54 8.53 7.84
C LEU A 35 -4.38 9.81 8.01
N PRO A 36 -4.10 10.88 7.23
CA PRO A 36 -4.98 12.04 7.19
C PRO A 36 -6.43 11.63 6.87
N ALA A 37 -7.40 12.28 7.51
CA ALA A 37 -8.80 12.02 7.21
C ALA A 37 -9.12 12.40 5.75
N GLY A 38 -9.88 11.55 5.07
CA GLY A 38 -10.29 11.77 3.68
C GLY A 38 -10.14 10.53 2.80
N LEU A 39 -10.48 10.69 1.53
CA LEU A 39 -10.30 9.65 0.52
C LEU A 39 -8.85 9.65 0.03
N HIS A 40 -8.28 8.45 -0.05
CA HIS A 40 -6.93 8.21 -0.57
C HIS A 40 -7.00 7.32 -1.79
N GLY A 41 -6.06 7.49 -2.72
CA GLY A 41 -5.90 6.58 -3.85
C GLY A 41 -5.52 5.18 -3.36
N PHE A 42 -6.13 4.15 -3.97
CA PHE A 42 -5.88 2.76 -3.64
C PHE A 42 -5.76 1.94 -4.93
N HIS A 43 -4.58 1.42 -5.20
CA HIS A 43 -4.28 0.64 -6.40
C HIS A 43 -3.17 -0.38 -6.12
N VAL A 44 -3.09 -1.43 -6.94
CA VAL A 44 -2.05 -2.46 -6.87
C VAL A 44 -0.94 -2.10 -7.85
N HIS A 45 0.33 -2.23 -7.44
CA HIS A 45 1.47 -2.06 -8.37
C HIS A 45 1.90 -3.39 -8.97
N ALA A 46 2.37 -3.35 -10.21
CA ALA A 46 2.93 -4.51 -10.88
C ALA A 46 4.25 -4.98 -10.27
N ASN A 47 5.05 -4.05 -9.72
CA ASN A 47 6.32 -4.35 -9.06
C ASN A 47 6.09 -4.49 -7.56
N GLY A 48 6.44 -5.64 -6.98
CA GLY A 48 6.36 -5.89 -5.53
C GLY A 48 7.49 -5.23 -4.73
N SER A 49 7.78 -3.94 -4.94
CA SER A 49 8.84 -3.21 -4.21
C SER A 49 8.36 -1.85 -3.72
N CYS A 50 8.52 -1.60 -2.42
CA CYS A 50 8.16 -0.34 -1.76
C CYS A 50 9.25 0.73 -1.89
N GLU A 51 10.32 0.43 -2.61
CA GLU A 51 11.44 1.35 -2.78
C GLU A 51 11.04 2.55 -3.66
N THR A 52 11.72 3.67 -3.44
CA THR A 52 11.53 4.84 -4.29
C THR A 52 11.99 4.54 -5.71
N SER A 53 11.12 4.79 -6.69
CA SER A 53 11.50 4.70 -8.09
C SER A 53 12.05 6.05 -8.59
N SER A 54 12.90 6.00 -9.62
CA SER A 54 13.37 7.20 -10.31
C SER A 54 12.98 7.13 -11.78
N LYS A 55 12.39 8.21 -12.29
CA LYS A 55 12.13 8.38 -13.72
C LYS A 55 12.51 9.80 -14.12
N ASP A 56 13.32 9.94 -15.16
CA ASP A 56 13.80 11.23 -15.67
C ASP A 56 14.47 12.12 -14.60
N GLY A 57 15.21 11.49 -13.68
CA GLY A 57 15.89 12.18 -12.57
C GLY A 57 14.98 12.63 -11.42
N GLN A 58 13.66 12.42 -11.54
CA GLN A 58 12.70 12.69 -10.48
C GLN A 58 12.49 11.45 -9.62
N ARG A 59 12.56 11.62 -8.30
CA ARG A 59 12.23 10.57 -7.32
C ARG A 59 10.72 10.54 -7.14
N TYR A 60 10.10 9.44 -7.54
CA TYR A 60 8.69 9.20 -7.26
C TYR A 60 8.61 8.35 -6.00
N PHE A 61 8.16 8.98 -4.93
CA PHE A 61 7.66 8.22 -3.79
C PHE A 61 6.42 7.48 -4.28
N MET A 62 6.37 6.18 -4.01
CA MET A 62 5.20 5.36 -4.25
C MET A 62 4.14 5.71 -3.19
N GLN A 63 3.74 6.98 -3.15
CA GLN A 63 2.75 7.50 -2.23
C GLN A 63 1.37 7.15 -2.77
N HIS A 64 0.70 6.27 -2.03
CA HIS A 64 -0.73 5.95 -2.11
C HIS A 64 -1.08 4.85 -3.13
N GLY A 65 -0.56 3.64 -2.91
CA GLY A 65 -1.06 2.41 -3.52
C GLY A 65 -0.94 1.27 -2.52
N VAL A 66 -1.89 0.34 -2.49
CA VAL A 66 -1.69 -0.90 -1.75
C VAL A 66 -0.58 -1.66 -2.43
N LEU A 67 0.59 -1.49 -1.83
CA LEU A 67 1.72 -2.32 -2.10
C LEU A 67 1.88 -3.26 -0.93
N ALA A 68 1.72 -4.53 -1.24
CA ALA A 68 2.01 -5.57 -0.30
C ALA A 68 3.50 -5.61 -0.01
N CYS A 69 3.93 -4.90 1.04
CA CYS A 69 5.22 -5.12 1.69
C CYS A 69 5.12 -6.40 2.54
N GLY A 70 4.82 -7.52 1.89
CA GLY A 70 5.04 -8.84 2.44
C GLY A 70 6.43 -9.28 1.97
N SER A 71 7.33 -9.49 2.93
CA SER A 71 8.52 -10.31 2.73
C SER A 71 8.16 -11.66 2.11
#